data_AF-A0A382ABX5-F1
#
_entry.id   AF-A0A382ABX5-F1
#
_cell.length_a   1.000
_cell.length_b   1.000
_cell.length_c   1.000
_cell.angle_alpha   90.00
_cell.angle_beta   90.00
_cell.angle_gamma   90.00
#
_symmetry.space_group_name_H-M   'P 1'
#
loop_
_entity.id
_entity.type
_entity.pdbx_description
1 polymer ?
#
loop_
_entity_poly.entity_id
_entity_poly.type
_entity_poly.pdbx_seq_one_letter_code
_entity_poly.pdbx_strand_id
1 'polypeptide(L)'
;SFWHNAKRNKSNDLLKALADSGGMIGLSMYPHHLLDGSNCTLESFCTMVAKTAELIGVEHIGIGSDLCLNQPDSVVDWMRNGTWTKTKDFGEGSAEQPSFPKQPDWFKDTSGFNNIEQGLKAIGFNDNEIGGILGNNWFNFYKNYIN
;
A
#
# COMPACT_ATOMS: atom_id res chain seq x y z
N SER A 1 14.65 -5.77 0.93
CA SER A 1 13.31 -5.77 0.31
C SER A 1 13.46 -6.29 -1.11
N PHE A 2 12.52 -7.10 -1.61
CA PHE A 2 12.58 -7.67 -2.96
C PHE A 2 11.99 -6.77 -4.06
N TRP A 3 11.32 -5.67 -3.68
CA TRP A 3 10.51 -4.88 -4.62
C TRP A 3 11.06 -3.47 -4.86
N HIS A 4 10.72 -2.51 -4.00
CA HIS A 4 11.14 -1.11 -4.12
C HIS A 4 11.75 -0.61 -2.81
N ASN A 5 12.87 0.11 -2.91
CA ASN A 5 13.60 0.64 -1.76
C ASN A 5 13.12 2.06 -1.40
N ALA A 6 11.96 2.15 -0.75
CA ALA A 6 11.45 3.38 -0.12
C ALA A 6 11.73 3.38 1.38
N LYS A 7 11.80 4.56 2.03
CA LYS A 7 12.10 4.66 3.47
C LYS A 7 11.03 3.98 4.32
N ARG A 8 9.77 3.98 3.87
CA ARG A 8 8.63 3.40 4.60
C ARG A 8 8.39 1.91 4.33
N ASN A 9 8.95 1.36 3.25
CA ASN A 9 8.76 -0.04 2.89
C ASN A 9 9.42 -0.98 3.91
N LYS A 10 8.86 -2.20 4.04
CA LYS A 10 9.29 -3.16 5.07
C LYS A 10 10.30 -4.16 4.51
N SER A 11 11.22 -4.61 5.35
CA SER A 11 12.15 -5.69 5.00
C SER A 11 11.43 -7.03 4.97
N ASN A 12 11.98 -8.00 4.24
CA ASN A 12 11.41 -9.35 4.18
C ASN A 12 11.38 -9.99 5.58
N ASP A 13 12.39 -9.75 6.41
CA ASP A 13 12.45 -10.29 7.77
C ASP A 13 11.35 -9.73 8.66
N LEU A 14 11.03 -8.44 8.53
CA LEU A 14 9.92 -7.82 9.26
C LEU A 14 8.56 -8.32 8.79
N LEU A 15 8.40 -8.53 7.47
CA LEU A 15 7.16 -9.11 6.93
C LEU A 15 6.93 -10.53 7.46
N LYS A 16 7.96 -11.36 7.50
CA LYS A 16 7.88 -12.71 8.10
C LYS A 16 7.52 -12.65 9.58
N ALA A 17 8.24 -11.83 10.36
CA ALA A 17 7.97 -11.67 11.78
C ALA A 17 6.53 -11.17 12.06
N LEU A 18 6.00 -10.29 11.21
CA LEU A 18 4.62 -9.83 11.28
C LEU A 18 3.63 -10.99 11.08
N ALA A 19 3.84 -11.82 10.07
CA ALA A 19 2.98 -12.97 9.81
C ALA A 19 3.10 -14.04 10.91
N ASP A 20 4.32 -14.33 11.39
CA ASP A 20 4.55 -15.24 12.52
C ASP A 20 3.80 -14.80 13.79
N SER A 21 3.59 -13.49 13.97
CA SER A 21 2.78 -12.95 15.08
C SER A 21 1.27 -13.00 14.86
N GLY A 22 0.80 -13.52 13.72
CA GLY A 22 -0.61 -13.48 13.32
C GLY A 22 -1.08 -12.09 12.84
N GLY A 23 -0.15 -11.21 12.49
CA GLY A 23 -0.41 -9.82 12.10
C GLY A 23 -0.84 -9.66 10.64
N MET A 24 -1.13 -8.42 10.24
CA MET A 24 -1.61 -8.06 8.90
C MET A 24 -0.78 -6.92 8.31
N ILE A 25 -0.56 -6.95 6.99
CA ILE A 25 -0.05 -5.81 6.23
C ILE A 25 -1.09 -5.28 5.24
N GLY A 26 -1.32 -3.97 5.30
CA GLY A 26 -2.06 -3.23 4.28
C GLY A 26 -1.12 -2.74 3.19
N LEU A 27 -1.38 -3.14 1.94
CA LEU A 27 -0.63 -2.67 0.78
C LEU A 27 -1.11 -1.28 0.40
N SER A 28 -0.16 -0.34 0.39
CA SER A 28 -0.38 1.06 0.02
C SER A 28 -0.21 1.25 -1.48
N MET A 29 -1.02 2.14 -2.06
CA MET A 29 -0.87 2.62 -3.43
C MET A 29 -0.32 4.04 -3.47
N TYR A 30 0.23 4.54 -2.36
CA TYR A 30 0.87 5.85 -2.35
C TYR A 30 2.15 5.85 -3.20
N PRO A 31 2.28 6.73 -4.21
CA PRO A 31 3.37 6.66 -5.19
C PRO A 31 4.78 6.57 -4.59
N HIS A 32 5.08 7.24 -3.48
CA HIS A 32 6.41 7.14 -2.86
C HIS A 32 6.76 5.74 -2.34
N HIS A 33 5.78 4.85 -2.16
CA HIS A 33 5.99 3.47 -1.75
C HIS A 33 6.09 2.50 -2.94
N LEU A 34 5.66 2.93 -4.12
CA LEU A 34 5.53 2.11 -5.32
C LEU A 34 6.81 2.09 -6.16
N LEU A 35 7.12 0.94 -6.76
CA LEU A 35 8.11 0.87 -7.84
C LEU A 35 7.68 1.80 -8.98
N ASP A 36 8.60 2.63 -9.48
CA ASP A 36 8.36 3.65 -10.52
C ASP A 36 7.35 4.75 -10.14
N GLY A 37 7.02 4.88 -8.86
CA GLY A 37 6.20 5.97 -8.35
C GLY A 37 4.83 6.06 -9.00
N SER A 38 4.48 7.24 -9.49
CA SER A 38 3.22 7.49 -10.22
C SER A 38 3.10 6.68 -11.52
N ASN A 39 4.19 6.14 -12.04
CA ASN A 39 4.22 5.31 -13.24
C ASN A 39 4.16 3.80 -12.94
N CYS A 40 4.02 3.41 -11.67
CA CYS A 40 3.82 2.02 -11.28
C CYS A 40 2.70 1.38 -12.10
N THR A 41 2.97 0.25 -12.74
CA THR A 41 1.96 -0.47 -13.50
C THR A 41 1.13 -1.38 -12.59
N LEU A 42 -0.13 -1.62 -12.97
CA LEU A 42 -1.01 -2.56 -12.27
C LEU A 42 -0.36 -3.96 -12.19
N GLU A 43 0.24 -4.41 -13.28
CA GLU A 43 0.95 -5.70 -13.34
C GLU A 43 2.11 -5.76 -12.34
N SER A 44 2.94 -4.70 -12.25
CA SER A 44 4.05 -4.63 -11.29
C SER A 44 3.55 -4.68 -9.84
N PHE A 45 2.48 -3.93 -9.54
CA PHE A 45 1.84 -3.96 -8.23
C PHE A 45 1.27 -5.35 -7.89
N CYS A 46 0.49 -5.97 -8.78
CA CYS A 46 -0.08 -7.29 -8.57
C CYS A 46 0.99 -8.40 -8.48
N THR A 47 2.09 -8.27 -9.23
CA THR A 47 3.26 -9.17 -9.12
C THR A 47 3.92 -9.05 -7.75
N MET A 48 4.01 -7.84 -7.19
CA MET A 48 4.48 -7.63 -5.83
C MET A 48 3.53 -8.27 -4.80
N VAL A 49 2.22 -8.17 -5.01
CA VAL A 49 1.24 -8.82 -4.13
C VAL A 49 1.43 -10.34 -4.12
N ALA A 50 1.59 -10.96 -5.29
CA ALA A 50 1.88 -12.40 -5.41
C ALA A 50 3.14 -12.82 -4.66
N LYS A 51 4.26 -12.12 -4.87
CA LYS A 51 5.52 -12.39 -4.14
C LYS A 51 5.41 -12.16 -2.63
N THR A 52 4.57 -11.21 -2.21
CA THR A 52 4.29 -11.00 -0.79
C THR A 52 3.48 -12.18 -0.24
N ALA A 53 2.46 -12.65 -0.96
CA ALA A 53 1.68 -13.82 -0.57
C ALA A 53 2.53 -15.09 -0.47
N GLU A 54 3.47 -15.31 -1.39
CA GLU A 54 4.45 -16.40 -1.31
C GLU A 54 5.35 -16.30 -0.06
N LEU A 55 5.64 -15.08 0.39
CA LEU A 55 6.54 -14.82 1.50
C LEU A 55 5.87 -15.01 2.87
N ILE A 56 4.62 -14.57 3.00
CA ILE A 56 3.95 -14.41 4.30
C ILE A 56 2.55 -15.03 4.38
N GLY A 57 2.05 -15.67 3.33
CA GLY A 57 0.66 -16.13 3.28
C GLY A 57 -0.29 -15.03 2.81
N VAL A 58 -1.29 -15.40 2.00
CA VAL A 58 -2.26 -14.46 1.42
C VAL A 58 -3.20 -13.89 2.49
N GLU A 59 -3.50 -14.66 3.52
CA GLU A 59 -4.36 -14.32 4.66
C GLU A 59 -3.82 -13.15 5.50
N HIS A 60 -2.52 -12.86 5.40
CA HIS A 60 -1.84 -11.77 6.11
C HIS A 60 -1.81 -10.45 5.31
N ILE A 61 -2.43 -10.44 4.13
CA ILE A 61 -2.39 -9.31 3.19
C ILE A 61 -3.77 -8.70 3.04
N GLY A 62 -3.82 -7.37 3.06
CA GLY A 62 -5.00 -6.62 2.66
C GLY A 62 -4.63 -5.33 1.94
N ILE A 63 -5.63 -4.55 1.54
CA ILE A 63 -5.42 -3.21 0.97
C ILE A 63 -5.44 -2.14 2.08
N GLY A 64 -4.46 -1.25 2.05
CA GLY A 64 -4.38 -0.06 2.89
C GLY A 64 -4.05 1.13 2.01
N SER A 65 -5.02 1.56 1.19
CA SER A 65 -4.78 2.31 -0.05
C SER A 65 -3.95 3.58 0.09
N ASP A 66 -4.06 4.26 1.23
CA ASP A 66 -3.46 5.57 1.46
C ASP A 66 -3.92 6.61 0.40
N LEU A 67 -5.20 6.50 0.02
CA LEU A 67 -5.82 7.32 -1.00
C LEU A 67 -6.23 8.69 -0.43
N CYS A 68 -5.44 9.72 -0.71
CA CYS A 68 -5.73 11.11 -0.35
C CYS A 68 -6.40 11.86 -1.51
N LEU A 69 -7.74 11.89 -1.55
CA LEU A 69 -8.48 12.59 -2.61
C LEU A 69 -8.69 14.07 -2.29
N ASN A 70 -8.45 14.93 -3.30
CA ASN A 70 -8.82 16.35 -3.31
C ASN A 70 -8.30 17.17 -2.12
N GLN A 71 -7.13 16.80 -1.59
CA GLN A 71 -6.49 17.53 -0.50
C GLN A 71 -5.55 18.60 -1.06
N PRO A 72 -5.58 19.85 -0.55
CA PRO A 72 -4.63 20.88 -0.95
C PRO A 72 -3.23 20.61 -0.38
N ASP A 73 -2.21 21.22 -0.98
CA ASP A 73 -0.81 21.06 -0.55
C ASP A 73 -0.56 21.45 0.92
N SER A 74 -1.37 22.37 1.46
CA SER A 74 -1.30 22.73 2.88
C SER A 74 -1.56 21.55 3.82
N VAL A 75 -2.35 20.55 3.40
CA VAL A 75 -2.64 19.36 4.19
C VAL A 75 -1.45 18.41 4.20
N VAL A 76 -0.79 18.14 3.07
CA VAL A 76 0.42 17.29 3.06
C VAL A 76 1.57 17.96 3.80
N ASP A 77 1.71 19.28 3.66
CA ASP A 77 2.70 20.06 4.41
C ASP A 77 2.45 19.94 5.92
N TRP A 78 1.19 20.09 6.38
CA TRP A 78 0.84 19.89 7.79
C TRP A 78 1.08 18.46 8.27
N MET A 79 0.70 17.44 7.48
CA MET A 79 0.91 16.03 7.82
C MET A 79 2.40 15.69 8.01
N ARG A 80 3.28 16.31 7.23
CA ARG A 80 4.74 16.13 7.30
C ARG A 80 5.39 16.94 8.42
N ASN A 81 4.77 18.07 8.81
CA ASN A 81 5.34 19.03 9.74
C ASN A 81 4.49 19.13 11.01
N GLY A 82 4.75 18.25 11.97
CA GLY A 82 4.08 18.29 13.28
C GLY A 82 4.38 19.57 14.08
N THR A 83 3.60 19.80 15.13
CA THR A 83 3.61 21.03 15.97
C THR A 83 5.00 21.51 16.43
N TRP A 84 5.94 20.58 16.66
CA TRP A 84 7.27 20.87 17.20
C TRP A 84 8.39 20.79 16.15
N THR A 85 8.03 20.72 14.87
CA THR A 85 8.97 20.64 13.76
C THR A 85 9.67 21.98 13.60
N LYS A 86 10.99 22.02 13.83
CA LYS A 86 11.80 23.24 13.75
C LYS A 86 12.35 23.52 12.35
N THR A 87 12.35 22.52 11.48
CA THR A 87 12.87 22.56 10.11
C THR A 87 11.90 21.83 9.19
N LYS A 88 11.56 22.43 8.05
CA LYS A 88 10.57 21.85 7.13
C LYS A 88 10.97 20.44 6.71
N ASP A 89 10.09 19.47 6.94
CA ASP A 89 10.19 18.09 6.47
C ASP A 89 9.31 17.89 5.24
N PHE A 90 9.89 17.26 4.22
CA PHE A 90 9.21 16.89 2.97
C PHE A 90 8.87 15.38 2.91
N GLY A 91 9.21 14.62 3.95
CA GLY A 91 8.96 13.18 4.06
C GLY A 91 9.72 12.35 3.02
N GLU A 92 8.97 11.61 2.21
CA GLU A 92 9.48 10.89 1.03
C GLU A 92 9.43 11.76 -0.25
N GLY A 93 8.88 12.97 -0.17
CA GLY A 93 8.93 13.97 -1.23
C GLY A 93 10.21 14.81 -1.19
N SER A 94 10.22 15.91 -1.95
CA SER A 94 11.35 16.85 -1.99
C SER A 94 10.87 18.30 -2.02
N ALA A 95 11.81 19.25 -1.93
CA ALA A 95 11.49 20.67 -2.05
C ALA A 95 10.93 21.02 -3.44
N GLU A 96 11.34 20.28 -4.47
CA GLU A 96 10.87 20.40 -5.85
C GLU A 96 9.51 19.73 -6.08
N GLN A 97 9.13 18.77 -5.23
CA GLN A 97 7.86 18.05 -5.27
C GLN A 97 7.22 17.98 -3.87
N PRO A 98 6.77 19.13 -3.33
CA PRO A 98 6.22 19.20 -1.98
C PRO A 98 4.78 18.72 -1.88
N SER A 99 4.06 18.60 -2.99
CA SER A 99 2.65 18.21 -3.04
C SER A 99 2.43 16.71 -2.83
N PHE A 100 1.16 16.29 -2.78
CA PHE A 100 0.82 14.88 -2.92
C PHE A 100 1.25 14.40 -4.33
N PRO A 101 1.98 13.27 -4.44
CA PRO A 101 2.32 12.72 -5.74
C PRO A 101 1.05 12.25 -6.47
N LYS A 102 1.06 12.36 -7.81
CA LYS A 102 -0.07 11.91 -8.64
C LYS A 102 -0.25 10.40 -8.46
N GLN A 103 -1.47 9.94 -8.22
CA GLN A 103 -1.78 8.51 -8.18
C GLN A 103 -1.54 7.83 -9.54
N PRO A 104 -1.18 6.52 -9.56
CA PRO A 104 -1.12 5.75 -10.79
C PRO A 104 -2.45 5.79 -11.56
N ASP A 105 -2.40 5.72 -12.89
CA ASP A 105 -3.60 5.93 -13.69
C ASP A 105 -4.69 4.86 -13.47
N TRP A 106 -4.31 3.67 -12.99
CA TRP A 106 -5.22 2.57 -12.64
C TRP A 106 -5.83 2.67 -11.23
N PHE A 107 -5.42 3.64 -10.40
CA PHE A 107 -5.95 3.83 -9.03
C PHE A 107 -6.09 5.30 -8.64
N LYS A 108 -6.77 6.10 -9.46
CA LYS A 108 -7.00 7.53 -9.19
C LYS A 108 -7.99 7.75 -8.04
N ASP A 109 -8.93 6.84 -7.89
CA ASP A 109 -9.99 6.88 -6.89
C ASP A 109 -10.46 5.45 -6.53
N THR A 110 -11.55 5.35 -5.78
CA THR A 110 -12.09 4.06 -5.31
C THR A 110 -12.59 3.14 -6.43
N SER A 111 -12.86 3.65 -7.64
CA SER A 111 -13.17 2.78 -8.79
C SER A 111 -11.99 1.89 -9.20
N GLY A 112 -10.76 2.28 -8.81
CA GLY A 112 -9.54 1.53 -9.07
C GLY A 112 -9.50 0.15 -8.40
N PHE A 113 -10.35 -0.13 -7.41
CA PHE A 113 -10.46 -1.47 -6.82
C PHE A 113 -10.87 -2.53 -7.86
N ASN A 114 -11.70 -2.16 -8.84
CA ASN A 114 -12.07 -3.05 -9.96
C ASN A 114 -10.84 -3.44 -10.80
N ASN A 115 -9.90 -2.51 -10.97
CA ASN A 115 -8.65 -2.77 -11.70
C ASN A 115 -7.75 -3.72 -10.89
N ILE A 116 -7.67 -3.53 -9.57
CA ILE A 116 -6.91 -4.43 -8.69
C ILE A 116 -7.46 -5.85 -8.76
N GLU A 117 -8.78 -6.01 -8.67
CA GLU A 117 -9.44 -7.32 -8.82
C GLU A 117 -9.03 -8.02 -10.12
N GLN A 118 -9.13 -7.31 -11.26
CA GLN A 118 -8.75 -7.83 -12.57
C GLN A 118 -7.24 -8.14 -12.66
N GLY A 119 -6.39 -7.28 -12.11
CA GLY A 119 -4.94 -7.47 -12.09
C GLY A 119 -4.50 -8.66 -11.26
N LEU A 120 -5.09 -8.85 -10.07
CA LEU A 120 -4.82 -10.01 -9.22
C LEU A 120 -5.24 -11.31 -9.93
N LYS A 121 -6.41 -11.30 -10.58
CA LYS A 121 -6.87 -12.44 -11.39
C LYS A 121 -5.92 -12.76 -12.54
N ALA A 122 -5.41 -11.74 -13.23
CA ALA A 122 -4.47 -11.91 -14.34
C ALA A 122 -3.12 -12.51 -13.90
N ILE A 123 -2.67 -12.23 -12.67
CA ILE A 123 -1.45 -12.81 -12.08
C ILE A 123 -1.68 -14.24 -11.55
N GLY A 124 -2.93 -14.69 -11.42
CA GLY A 124 -3.27 -16.08 -11.12
C GLY A 124 -3.87 -16.33 -9.73
N PHE A 125 -4.22 -15.28 -8.98
CA PHE A 125 -4.98 -15.45 -7.75
C PHE A 125 -6.38 -16.01 -8.05
N ASN A 126 -6.86 -16.90 -7.18
CA ASN A 126 -8.23 -17.40 -7.26
C ASN A 126 -9.24 -16.45 -6.57
N ASP A 127 -10.53 -16.65 -6.82
CA ASP A 127 -11.57 -15.72 -6.34
C ASP A 127 -11.62 -15.61 -4.79
N ASN A 128 -11.26 -16.67 -4.05
CA ASN A 128 -11.20 -16.61 -2.58
C ASN A 128 -10.02 -15.76 -2.10
N GLU A 129 -8.86 -15.91 -2.73
CA GLU A 129 -7.66 -15.11 -2.41
C GLU A 129 -7.88 -13.63 -2.74
N ILE A 130 -8.47 -13.35 -3.89
CA ILE A 130 -8.85 -11.99 -4.31
C ILE A 130 -9.82 -11.39 -3.28
N GLY A 131 -10.89 -12.12 -2.91
CA GLY A 131 -11.83 -11.68 -1.88
C GLY A 131 -11.17 -11.47 -0.51
N GLY A 132 -10.17 -12.29 -0.17
CA GLY A 132 -9.29 -12.14 0.98
C GLY A 132 -8.57 -10.79 0.99
N ILE A 133 -7.74 -10.57 -0.04
CA ILE A 133 -6.91 -9.37 -0.19
C ILE A 133 -7.76 -8.09 -0.23
N LEU A 134 -8.88 -8.13 -0.95
CA LEU A 134 -9.74 -6.95 -1.12
C LEU A 134 -10.57 -6.60 0.12
N GLY A 135 -10.72 -7.52 1.09
CA GLY A 135 -11.38 -7.16 2.35
C GLY A 135 -11.59 -8.26 3.37
N ASN A 136 -11.79 -9.53 2.97
CA ASN A 136 -12.14 -10.59 3.91
C ASN A 136 -11.03 -10.88 4.93
N ASN A 137 -9.76 -10.69 4.56
CA ASN A 137 -8.64 -10.86 5.50
C ASN A 137 -8.68 -9.81 6.61
N TRP A 138 -8.91 -8.55 6.27
CA TRP A 138 -9.10 -7.48 7.26
C TRP A 138 -10.33 -7.73 8.13
N PHE A 139 -11.46 -8.13 7.52
CA PHE A 139 -12.67 -8.46 8.26
C PHE A 139 -12.42 -9.57 9.29
N ASN A 140 -11.80 -10.67 8.86
CA ASN A 140 -11.49 -11.81 9.75
C ASN A 140 -10.48 -11.42 10.83
N PHE A 141 -9.46 -10.62 10.50
CA PHE A 141 -8.51 -10.10 11.48
C PHE A 141 -9.23 -9.31 12.57
N TYR A 142 -10.01 -8.29 12.20
CA TYR A 142 -10.74 -7.49 13.21
C TYR A 142 -11.77 -8.30 13.98
N LYS A 143 -12.51 -9.19 13.32
CA LYS A 143 -13.47 -10.10 13.98
C LYS A 143 -12.81 -10.96 15.06
N ASN A 144 -11.56 -11.37 14.86
CA ASN A 144 -10.85 -12.24 15.80
C ASN A 144 -10.16 -11.48 16.95
N TYR A 145 -9.90 -10.17 16.80
CA TYR A 145 -9.12 -9.38 17.76
C TYR A 145 -9.88 -8.22 18.41
N ILE A 146 -11.00 -7.78 17.83
CA ILE A 146 -11.89 -6.77 18.40
C ILE A 146 -13.13 -7.50 18.92
N ASN A 147 -13.18 -7.69 20.24
CA ASN A 147 -14.37 -8.15 20.97
C ASN A 147 -15.33 -6.99 21.20
#